data_AF-A0A9D4EA37-F1
#
_entry.id   AF-A0A9D4EA37-F1
#
_cell.length_a   1.000
_cell.length_b   1.000
_cell.length_c   1.000
_cell.angle_alpha   90.00
_cell.angle_beta   90.00
_cell.angle_gamma   90.00
#
_symmetry.space_group_name_H-M   'P 1'
#
loop_
_entity.id
_entity.type
_entity.pdbx_description
1 polymer ?
#
loop_
_entity_poly.entity_id
_entity_poly.type
_entity_poly.pdbx_seq_one_letter_code
_entity_poly.pdbx_strand_id
1 'polypeptide(L)'
;MHIFDIARKDPQNRKLYILTALRIIKTYFVKAKEIAKAAGHPPPQITTVLKSYHLRQLAFYAMYYLCHKHPDFRLDCVTPALGYFIGFLHSALKAKRLPHFFYSSREAQDMLPGYSDLHDRHLRFNLFRKIFNEALERALHSLGENLIPGMGFSFGAIDEERKTVFREFEFSLSTGDYL
;
A
#
# COMPACT_ATOMS: atom_id res chain seq x y z
N MET A 1 -16.99 16.18 -0.04
CA MET A 1 -16.61 15.51 -1.31
C MET A 1 -15.50 14.51 -0.99
N HIS A 2 -15.74 13.20 -1.13
CA HIS A 2 -14.78 12.16 -0.72
C HIS A 2 -13.72 11.95 -1.81
N ILE A 3 -12.44 11.79 -1.45
CA ILE A 3 -11.33 11.61 -2.43
C ILE A 3 -11.54 10.39 -3.36
N PHE A 4 -12.28 9.38 -2.88
CA PHE A 4 -12.68 8.22 -3.68
C PHE A 4 -13.77 8.51 -4.73
N ASP A 5 -14.55 9.58 -4.58
CA ASP A 5 -15.52 10.01 -5.59
C ASP A 5 -14.83 10.73 -6.75
N ILE A 6 -13.70 11.42 -6.48
CA ILE A 6 -12.84 12.02 -7.49
C ILE A 6 -12.10 10.93 -8.29
N ALA A 7 -11.70 9.84 -7.63
CA ALA A 7 -11.04 8.70 -8.28
C ALA A 7 -11.88 8.01 -9.37
N ARG A 8 -13.21 8.10 -9.28
CA ARG A 8 -14.13 7.54 -10.31
C ARG A 8 -14.23 8.40 -11.58
N LYS A 9 -13.72 9.63 -11.56
CA LYS A 9 -13.75 10.57 -12.69
C LYS A 9 -12.41 10.68 -13.43
N ASP A 10 -11.45 9.81 -13.11
CA ASP A 10 -10.16 9.77 -13.80
C ASP A 10 -10.34 9.27 -15.24
N PRO A 11 -10.09 10.10 -16.27
CA PRO A 11 -10.34 9.72 -17.67
C PRO A 11 -9.49 8.53 -18.13
N GLN A 12 -8.39 8.24 -17.44
CA GLN A 12 -7.52 7.09 -17.74
C GLN A 12 -7.85 5.85 -16.88
N ASN A 13 -8.87 5.91 -16.01
CA ASN A 13 -9.27 4.83 -15.09
C ASN A 13 -8.16 4.33 -14.13
N ARG A 14 -7.01 5.00 -14.05
CA ARG A 14 -5.84 4.55 -13.27
C ARG A 14 -6.17 4.45 -11.79
N LYS A 15 -6.84 5.47 -11.25
CA LYS A 15 -7.32 5.45 -9.86
C LYS A 15 -8.36 4.34 -9.62
N LEU A 16 -9.17 3.98 -10.62
CA LEU A 16 -10.12 2.87 -10.53
C LEU A 16 -9.39 1.52 -10.49
N TYR A 17 -8.32 1.33 -11.27
CA TYR A 17 -7.48 0.13 -11.20
C TYR A 17 -6.84 -0.03 -9.83
N ILE A 18 -6.31 1.05 -9.24
CA ILE A 18 -5.75 1.04 -7.88
C ILE A 18 -6.82 0.66 -6.84
N LEU A 19 -8.02 1.24 -6.94
CA LEU A 19 -9.12 0.90 -6.04
C LEU A 19 -9.60 -0.54 -6.22
N THR A 20 -9.53 -1.07 -7.44
CA THR A 20 -9.88 -2.46 -7.74
C THR A 20 -8.82 -3.41 -7.16
N ALA A 21 -7.53 -3.09 -7.31
CA ALA A 21 -6.44 -3.82 -6.66
C ALA A 21 -6.60 -3.85 -5.14
N LEU A 22 -6.92 -2.70 -4.52
CA LEU A 22 -7.24 -2.62 -3.09
C LEU A 22 -8.39 -3.56 -2.69
N ARG A 23 -9.47 -3.60 -3.50
CA ARG A 23 -10.62 -4.48 -3.25
C ARG A 23 -10.22 -5.94 -3.36
N ILE A 24 -9.46 -6.33 -4.38
CA ILE A 24 -8.97 -7.70 -4.58
C ILE A 24 -8.17 -8.15 -3.34
N ILE A 25 -7.23 -7.34 -2.86
CA ILE A 25 -6.41 -7.67 -1.68
C ILE A 25 -7.28 -7.79 -0.43
N LYS A 26 -8.24 -6.88 -0.23
CA LYS A 26 -9.20 -6.98 0.89
C LYS A 26 -10.04 -8.25 0.82
N THR A 27 -10.53 -8.61 -0.36
CA THR A 27 -11.30 -9.83 -0.57
C THR A 27 -10.46 -11.06 -0.27
N TYR A 28 -9.20 -11.10 -0.73
CA TYR A 28 -8.27 -12.16 -0.36
C TYR A 28 -8.13 -12.28 1.15
N PHE A 29 -7.94 -11.17 1.88
CA PHE A 29 -7.78 -11.20 3.34
C PHE A 29 -8.99 -11.79 4.06
N VAL A 30 -10.20 -11.49 3.57
CA VAL A 30 -11.44 -12.07 4.10
C VAL A 30 -11.48 -13.57 3.79
N LYS A 31 -11.27 -13.95 2.53
CA LYS A 31 -11.35 -15.34 2.09
C LYS A 31 -10.30 -16.24 2.74
N ALA A 32 -9.06 -15.78 2.85
CA ALA A 32 -7.99 -16.53 3.51
C ALA A 32 -8.31 -16.81 4.99
N LYS A 33 -8.96 -15.86 5.70
CA LYS A 33 -9.43 -16.07 7.08
C LYS A 33 -10.58 -17.07 7.15
N GLU A 34 -11.56 -16.96 6.24
CA GLU A 34 -12.69 -17.89 6.17
C GLU A 34 -12.21 -19.32 5.91
N ILE A 35 -11.30 -19.51 4.95
CA ILE A 35 -10.71 -20.81 4.61
C ILE A 35 -9.93 -21.39 5.78
N ALA A 36 -9.04 -20.61 6.40
CA ALA A 36 -8.27 -21.06 7.55
C ALA A 36 -9.18 -21.47 8.73
N LYS A 37 -10.22 -20.68 9.01
CA LYS A 37 -11.22 -21.00 10.04
C LYS A 37 -11.95 -22.31 9.73
N ALA A 38 -12.40 -22.50 8.49
CA ALA A 38 -13.09 -23.72 8.07
C ALA A 38 -12.19 -24.97 8.18
N ALA A 39 -10.89 -24.81 7.95
CA ALA A 39 -9.88 -25.88 8.08
C ALA A 39 -9.36 -26.07 9.52
N GLY A 40 -9.81 -25.28 10.50
CA GLY A 40 -9.29 -25.35 11.88
C GLY A 40 -7.83 -24.88 12.03
N HIS A 41 -7.35 -24.06 11.10
CA HIS A 41 -5.97 -23.54 11.09
C HIS A 41 -5.93 -22.05 11.44
N PRO A 42 -4.80 -21.55 11.99
CA PRO A 42 -4.62 -20.12 12.15
C PRO A 42 -4.58 -19.44 10.78
N PRO A 43 -5.18 -18.24 10.63
CA PRO A 43 -5.12 -17.50 9.37
C PRO A 43 -3.70 -17.05 9.04
N PRO A 44 -3.38 -16.81 7.75
CA PRO A 44 -2.08 -16.30 7.35
C PRO A 44 -1.73 -15.00 8.08
N GLN A 45 -0.48 -14.88 8.54
CA GLN A 45 -0.02 -13.76 9.39
C GLN A 45 -0.20 -12.41 8.71
N ILE A 46 -0.07 -12.35 7.39
CA ILE A 46 -0.30 -11.10 6.66
C ILE A 46 -1.71 -10.55 6.85
N THR A 47 -2.70 -11.44 6.98
CA THR A 47 -4.11 -11.06 7.12
C THR A 47 -4.48 -10.63 8.55
N THR A 48 -3.70 -11.04 9.55
CA THR A 48 -3.92 -10.72 10.97
C THR A 48 -3.17 -9.46 11.38
N VAL A 49 -1.95 -9.27 10.89
CA VAL A 49 -1.10 -8.12 11.17
C VAL A 49 -1.61 -6.85 10.49
N LEU A 50 -2.07 -6.97 9.24
CA LEU A 50 -2.50 -5.83 8.45
C LEU A 50 -4.02 -5.62 8.54
N LYS A 51 -4.41 -4.37 8.75
CA LYS A 51 -5.82 -3.94 8.82
C LYS A 51 -6.23 -3.25 7.51
N SER A 52 -7.55 -3.17 7.28
CA SER A 52 -8.14 -2.44 6.15
C SER A 52 -7.65 -0.99 6.05
N TYR A 53 -7.29 -0.37 7.18
CA TYR A 53 -6.70 0.96 7.23
C TYR A 53 -5.30 1.02 6.63
N HIS A 54 -4.42 0.05 6.91
CA HIS A 54 -3.07 -0.02 6.32
C HIS A 54 -3.16 -0.15 4.79
N LEU A 55 -4.05 -1.02 4.31
CA LEU A 55 -4.30 -1.20 2.87
C LEU A 55 -4.82 0.10 2.23
N ARG A 56 -5.67 0.85 2.93
CA ARG A 56 -6.15 2.15 2.44
C ARG A 56 -5.00 3.15 2.28
N GLN A 57 -4.03 3.14 3.19
CA GLN A 57 -2.88 4.05 3.18
C GLN A 57 -1.95 3.75 2.02
N LEU A 58 -1.68 2.47 1.76
CA LEU A 58 -0.95 2.03 0.56
C LEU A 58 -1.67 2.42 -0.73
N ALA A 59 -3.00 2.38 -0.76
CA ALA A 59 -3.77 2.85 -1.92
C ALA A 59 -3.58 4.35 -2.16
N PHE A 60 -3.46 5.17 -1.12
CA PHE A 60 -3.15 6.60 -1.28
C PHE A 60 -1.74 6.83 -1.82
N TYR A 61 -0.74 6.10 -1.33
CA TYR A 61 0.60 6.15 -1.92
C TYR A 61 0.60 5.73 -3.40
N ALA A 62 -0.14 4.68 -3.75
CA ALA A 62 -0.27 4.27 -5.15
C ALA A 62 -0.93 5.37 -6.01
N MET A 63 -1.99 6.01 -5.52
CA MET A 63 -2.62 7.13 -6.23
C MET A 63 -1.68 8.31 -6.37
N TYR A 64 -0.88 8.60 -5.34
CA TYR A 64 0.11 9.66 -5.41
C TYR A 64 1.19 9.36 -6.45
N TYR A 65 1.94 8.27 -6.26
CA TYR A 65 3.09 7.97 -7.12
C TYR A 65 2.68 7.74 -8.57
N LEU A 66 1.60 6.99 -8.79
CA LEU A 66 1.17 6.65 -10.14
C LEU A 66 0.35 7.78 -10.76
N CYS A 67 -0.65 8.34 -10.08
CA CYS A 67 -1.59 9.25 -10.75
C CYS A 67 -1.26 10.73 -10.59
N HIS A 68 -0.45 11.12 -9.59
CA HIS A 68 -0.11 12.53 -9.34
C HIS A 68 1.32 12.85 -9.70
N LYS A 69 2.29 12.15 -9.10
CA LYS A 69 3.71 12.42 -9.28
C LYS A 69 4.23 11.99 -10.65
N HIS A 70 3.83 10.81 -11.12
CA HIS A 70 4.21 10.28 -12.43
C HIS A 70 2.98 10.12 -13.34
N PRO A 71 2.35 11.23 -13.77
CA PRO A 71 1.10 11.19 -14.53
C PRO A 71 1.25 10.43 -15.86
N ASP A 72 2.46 10.35 -16.41
CA ASP A 72 2.75 9.70 -17.69
C ASP A 72 3.08 8.19 -17.58
N PHE A 73 3.29 7.66 -16.36
CA PHE A 73 3.60 6.24 -16.17
C PHE A 73 2.39 5.36 -16.51
N ARG A 74 2.63 4.23 -17.15
CA ARG A 74 1.54 3.39 -17.65
C ARG A 74 0.89 2.60 -16.52
N LEU A 75 -0.44 2.60 -16.53
CA LEU A 75 -1.26 1.76 -15.65
C LEU A 75 -2.52 1.34 -16.40
N ASP A 76 -2.34 0.40 -17.33
CA ASP A 76 -3.36 0.09 -18.34
C ASP A 76 -4.45 -0.86 -17.85
N CYS A 77 -4.22 -1.54 -16.71
CA CYS A 77 -5.20 -2.43 -16.10
C CYS A 77 -4.93 -2.68 -14.60
N VAL A 78 -5.75 -3.54 -14.00
CA VAL A 78 -5.65 -3.89 -12.57
C VAL A 78 -4.41 -4.72 -12.22
N THR A 79 -3.90 -5.52 -13.14
CA THR A 79 -2.75 -6.41 -12.91
C THR A 79 -1.47 -5.65 -12.52
N PRO A 80 -1.00 -4.64 -13.27
CA PRO A 80 0.14 -3.83 -12.83
C PRO A 80 -0.18 -3.05 -11.54
N ALA A 81 -1.43 -2.61 -11.33
CA ALA A 81 -1.83 -1.93 -10.09
C ALA A 81 -1.68 -2.85 -8.86
N LEU A 82 -2.05 -4.13 -8.99
CA LEU A 82 -1.79 -5.16 -7.97
C LEU A 82 -0.28 -5.33 -7.73
N GLY A 83 0.52 -5.38 -8.79
CA GLY A 83 1.98 -5.46 -8.67
C GLY A 83 2.59 -4.30 -7.88
N TYR A 84 2.18 -3.07 -8.18
CA TYR A 84 2.58 -1.89 -7.41
C TYR A 84 2.14 -1.98 -5.95
N PHE A 85 0.89 -2.40 -5.71
CA PHE A 85 0.36 -2.51 -4.35
C PHE A 85 1.12 -3.53 -3.51
N ILE A 86 1.37 -4.73 -4.06
CA ILE A 86 2.15 -5.78 -3.38
C ILE A 86 3.58 -5.30 -3.15
N GLY A 87 4.19 -4.60 -4.12
CA GLY A 87 5.52 -4.01 -3.97
C GLY A 87 5.58 -2.97 -2.85
N PHE A 88 4.65 -2.02 -2.79
CA PHE A 88 4.58 -1.07 -1.67
C PHE A 88 4.36 -1.76 -0.34
N LEU A 89 3.51 -2.79 -0.30
CA LEU A 89 3.29 -3.55 0.92
C LEU A 89 4.57 -4.27 1.37
N HIS A 90 5.28 -4.90 0.44
CA HIS A 90 6.56 -5.54 0.68
C HIS A 90 7.60 -4.54 1.22
N SER A 91 7.79 -3.39 0.56
CA SER A 91 8.74 -2.36 0.97
C SER A 91 8.40 -1.79 2.36
N ALA A 92 7.13 -1.53 2.65
CA ALA A 92 6.68 -1.05 3.96
C ALA A 92 6.92 -2.09 5.08
N LEU A 93 6.64 -3.36 4.82
CA LEU A 93 6.88 -4.46 5.77
C LEU A 93 8.40 -4.66 6.00
N LYS A 94 9.20 -4.66 4.93
CA LYS A 94 10.67 -4.76 5.00
C LYS A 94 11.29 -3.62 5.78
N ALA A 95 10.81 -2.39 5.58
CA ALA A 95 11.23 -1.23 6.34
C ALA A 95 10.63 -1.16 7.76
N LYS A 96 9.71 -2.08 8.11
CA LYS A 96 8.94 -2.07 9.36
C LYS A 96 8.24 -0.73 9.61
N ARG A 97 7.81 -0.08 8.53
CA ARG A 97 7.33 1.30 8.56
C ARG A 97 6.28 1.54 7.49
N LEU A 98 5.17 2.14 7.92
CA LEU A 98 4.11 2.63 7.04
C LEU A 98 3.67 4.00 7.56
N PRO A 99 4.24 5.10 7.03
CA PRO A 99 3.83 6.43 7.42
C PRO A 99 2.38 6.69 7.04
N HIS A 100 1.64 7.36 7.91
CA HIS A 100 0.29 7.79 7.58
C HIS A 100 0.33 8.83 6.45
N PHE A 101 -0.36 8.57 5.34
CA PHE A 101 -0.31 9.40 4.13
C PHE A 101 -0.62 10.87 4.45
N PHE A 102 -1.81 11.18 4.97
CA PHE A 102 -2.20 12.59 5.23
C PHE A 102 -1.48 13.29 6.40
N TYR A 103 -0.80 12.56 7.28
CA TYR A 103 -0.29 13.15 8.53
C TYR A 103 1.23 13.03 8.66
N SER A 104 1.92 12.39 7.73
CA SER A 104 3.31 11.96 7.94
C SER A 104 4.11 11.82 6.66
N SER A 105 3.48 12.09 5.51
CA SER A 105 4.08 11.95 4.20
C SER A 105 4.10 13.31 3.51
N ARG A 106 5.24 13.65 2.91
CA ARG A 106 5.38 14.89 2.11
C ARG A 106 4.52 14.82 0.84
N GLU A 107 4.24 13.60 0.41
CA GLU A 107 3.37 13.27 -0.72
C GLU A 107 1.95 13.84 -0.57
N ALA A 108 1.41 13.91 0.66
CA ALA A 108 0.09 14.50 0.86
C ALA A 108 0.08 16.02 0.67
N GLN A 109 1.17 16.71 1.07
CA GLN A 109 1.33 18.16 0.89
C GLN A 109 1.48 18.50 -0.60
N ASP A 110 2.24 17.70 -1.34
CA ASP A 110 2.42 17.84 -2.79
C ASP A 110 1.10 17.61 -3.54
N MET A 111 0.37 16.54 -3.19
CA MET A 111 -0.90 16.21 -3.83
C MET A 111 -2.04 17.19 -3.53
N LEU A 112 -1.98 17.89 -2.39
CA LEU A 112 -3.01 18.82 -1.92
C LEU A 112 -2.35 20.14 -1.46
N PRO A 113 -1.95 21.02 -2.39
CA PRO A 113 -1.33 22.30 -2.06
C PRO A 113 -2.26 23.13 -1.16
N GLY A 114 -1.75 23.58 0.00
CA GLY A 114 -2.54 24.31 0.99
C GLY A 114 -3.30 23.43 1.98
N TYR A 115 -3.18 22.10 1.92
CA TYR A 115 -3.48 21.24 3.05
C TYR A 115 -2.51 21.61 4.17
N SER A 116 -3.01 22.37 5.14
CA SER A 116 -2.19 22.87 6.24
C SER A 116 -1.53 21.70 6.96
N ASP A 117 -0.26 21.90 7.34
CA ASP A 117 0.34 21.11 8.41
C ASP A 117 -0.51 21.36 9.65
N LEU A 118 -1.60 20.61 9.80
CA LEU A 118 -2.50 20.71 10.94
C LEU A 118 -1.73 20.47 12.25
N HIS A 119 -0.50 19.99 12.17
CA HIS A 119 0.44 19.96 13.27
C HIS A 119 1.77 20.61 12.90
N ASP A 120 1.98 21.77 13.50
CA ASP A 120 3.24 22.31 14.03
C ASP A 120 3.93 21.34 15.02
N ARG A 121 3.84 20.03 14.76
CA ARG A 121 4.45 18.98 15.56
C ARG A 121 5.11 18.02 14.60
N HIS A 122 6.41 17.90 14.75
CA HIS A 122 7.33 16.94 14.13
C HIS A 122 6.96 15.45 14.31
N LEU A 123 5.70 15.12 14.61
CA LEU A 123 5.23 13.78 14.95
C LEU A 123 4.78 13.07 13.67
N ARG A 124 5.74 12.49 12.96
CA ARG A 124 5.40 11.60 11.85
C ARG A 124 4.86 10.28 12.43
N PHE A 125 3.60 9.98 12.15
CA PHE A 125 2.86 8.82 12.62
C PHE A 125 3.15 7.58 11.77
N ASN A 126 3.90 6.63 12.33
CA ASN A 126 4.08 5.31 11.73
C ASN A 126 2.94 4.36 12.16
N LEU A 127 2.19 3.85 11.20
CA LEU A 127 1.08 2.93 11.45
C LEU A 127 1.54 1.56 11.96
N PHE A 128 2.80 1.20 11.74
CA PHE A 128 3.40 -0.03 12.26
C PHE A 128 4.03 0.12 13.64
N ARG A 129 4.05 1.33 14.22
CA ARG A 129 4.69 1.62 15.52
C ARG A 129 4.27 0.66 16.65
N LYS A 130 2.99 0.28 16.70
CA LYS A 130 2.42 -0.59 17.74
C LYS A 130 2.45 -2.08 17.39
N ILE A 131 3.07 -2.45 16.27
CA ILE A 131 3.17 -3.83 15.81
C ILE A 131 4.60 -4.31 16.09
N PHE A 132 4.72 -5.45 16.78
CA PHE A 132 6.01 -6.06 17.06
C PHE A 132 6.76 -6.40 15.76
N ASN A 133 8.08 -6.23 15.77
CA ASN A 133 8.93 -6.45 14.60
C ASN A 133 8.83 -7.88 14.08
N GLU A 134 8.73 -8.85 14.97
CA GLU A 134 8.59 -10.29 14.66
C GLU A 134 7.24 -10.58 13.99
N ALA A 135 6.19 -9.81 14.33
CA ALA A 135 4.91 -9.92 13.65
C ALA A 135 4.98 -9.33 12.23
N LEU A 136 5.70 -8.23 12.04
CA LEU A 136 5.93 -7.63 10.71
C LEU A 136 6.79 -8.54 9.81
N GLU A 137 7.83 -9.17 10.36
CA GLU A 137 8.66 -10.16 9.64
C GLU A 137 7.84 -11.40 9.24
N ARG A 138 7.02 -11.92 10.15
CA ARG A 138 6.10 -13.03 9.82
C ARG A 138 5.06 -12.62 8.78
N ALA A 139 4.57 -11.39 8.81
CA ALA A 139 3.69 -10.87 7.77
C ALA A 139 4.41 -10.74 6.42
N LEU A 140 5.68 -10.32 6.41
CA LEU A 140 6.51 -10.27 5.21
C LEU A 140 6.74 -11.66 4.62
N HIS A 141 7.01 -12.67 5.46
CA HIS A 141 7.12 -14.06 4.99
C HIS A 141 5.79 -14.57 4.41
N SER A 142 4.69 -14.35 5.14
CA SER A 142 3.34 -14.73 4.72
C SER A 142 2.88 -14.02 3.44
N LEU A 143 3.43 -12.84 3.12
CA LEU A 143 3.24 -12.19 1.81
C LEU A 143 3.71 -13.11 0.67
N GLY A 144 4.92 -13.65 0.80
CA GLY A 144 5.56 -14.51 -0.19
C GLY A 144 4.93 -15.89 -0.30
N GLU A 145 4.52 -16.48 0.82
CA GLU A 145 3.98 -17.84 0.85
C GLU A 145 2.48 -17.93 0.58
N ASN A 146 1.72 -16.89 0.94
CA ASN A 146 0.26 -16.95 0.89
C ASN A 146 -0.32 -15.96 -0.11
N LEU A 147 0.04 -14.66 0.00
CA LEU A 147 -0.63 -13.63 -0.79
C LEU A 147 -0.28 -13.74 -2.27
N ILE A 148 1.01 -13.76 -2.59
CA ILE A 148 1.50 -13.78 -3.98
C ILE A 148 1.04 -15.08 -4.69
N PRO A 149 1.25 -16.29 -4.13
CA PRO A 149 0.78 -17.52 -4.75
C PRO A 149 -0.74 -17.59 -4.81
N GLY A 150 -1.44 -17.17 -3.75
CA GLY A 150 -2.90 -17.21 -3.68
C GLY A 150 -3.60 -16.23 -4.62
N MET A 151 -2.88 -15.26 -5.19
CA MET A 151 -3.36 -14.38 -6.26
C MET A 151 -3.01 -14.89 -7.66
N GLY A 152 -2.26 -15.99 -7.78
CA GLY A 152 -1.70 -16.41 -9.07
C GLY A 152 -0.81 -15.33 -9.69
N PHE A 153 -0.24 -14.44 -8.87
CA PHE A 153 0.54 -13.30 -9.33
C PHE A 153 2.01 -13.69 -9.40
N SER A 154 2.65 -13.38 -10.52
CA SER A 154 4.10 -13.44 -10.65
C SER A 154 4.63 -12.03 -10.81
N PHE A 155 5.67 -11.67 -10.06
CA PHE A 155 6.46 -10.51 -10.42
C PHE A 155 7.18 -10.83 -11.73
N GLY A 156 6.57 -10.46 -12.86
CA GLY A 156 7.30 -10.34 -14.12
C GLY A 156 8.49 -9.39 -13.97
N ALA A 157 9.32 -9.29 -15.01
CA ALA A 157 10.45 -8.36 -15.01
C ALA A 157 10.01 -6.96 -14.55
N ILE A 158 10.66 -6.43 -13.51
CA ILE A 158 10.38 -5.10 -12.99
C ILE A 158 10.88 -4.10 -14.04
N ASP A 159 9.96 -3.39 -14.68
CA ASP A 159 10.27 -2.30 -15.62
C ASP A 159 10.88 -1.08 -14.89
N GLU A 160 11.46 -0.16 -15.66
CA GLU A 160 12.12 1.03 -15.10
C GLU A 160 11.15 1.99 -14.39
N GLU A 161 9.90 2.08 -14.84
CA GLU A 161 8.85 2.87 -14.17
C GLU A 161 8.63 2.34 -12.75
N ARG A 162 8.49 1.02 -12.61
CA ARG A 162 8.28 0.36 -11.33
C ARG A 162 9.49 0.47 -10.41
N LYS A 163 10.70 0.33 -10.95
CA LYS A 163 11.94 0.58 -10.18
C LYS A 163 11.99 2.00 -9.64
N THR A 164 11.61 2.98 -10.46
CA THR A 164 11.59 4.40 -10.08
C THR A 164 10.61 4.62 -8.92
N VAL A 165 9.36 4.19 -9.09
CA VAL A 165 8.32 4.32 -8.06
C VAL A 165 8.71 3.66 -6.74
N PHE A 166 9.24 2.44 -6.77
CA PHE A 166 9.64 1.74 -5.54
C PHE A 166 10.82 2.40 -4.85
N ARG A 167 11.82 2.87 -5.60
CA ARG A 167 12.94 3.62 -5.03
C ARG A 167 12.49 4.89 -4.31
N GLU A 168 11.58 5.64 -4.92
CA GLU A 168 11.05 6.86 -4.32
C GLU A 168 10.21 6.59 -3.08
N PHE A 169 9.36 5.57 -3.11
CA PHE A 169 8.59 5.17 -1.94
C PHE A 169 9.50 4.67 -0.81
N GLU A 170 10.49 3.82 -1.10
CA GLU A 170 11.45 3.34 -0.11
C GLU A 170 12.26 4.48 0.51
N PHE A 171 12.62 5.48 -0.30
CA PHE A 171 13.24 6.71 0.19
C PHE A 171 12.30 7.51 1.09
N SER A 172 11.00 7.57 0.78
CA SER A 172 10.04 8.24 1.65
C SER A 172 9.80 7.51 2.97
N LEU A 173 9.98 6.17 2.99
CA LEU A 173 10.00 5.40 4.23
C LEU A 173 11.21 5.73 5.11
N SER A 174 12.38 6.03 4.53
CA SER A 174 13.61 6.24 5.30
C SER A 174 13.78 7.67 5.84
N THR A 175 13.21 8.67 5.16
CA THR A 175 13.51 10.10 5.38
C THR A 175 12.70 10.79 6.49
N GLY A 176 12.24 10.06 7.50
CA GLY A 176 11.49 10.63 8.61
C GLY A 176 11.90 10.18 9.99
N ASP A 177 11.92 11.15 10.90
CA ASP A 177 11.92 10.93 12.34
C ASP A 177 10.47 10.58 12.73
N TYR A 178 10.17 9.29 12.66
CA TYR A 178 8.85 8.75 13.03
C TYR A 178 8.84 8.41 14.52
N LEU A 179 7.78 8.82 15.21
CA LEU A 179 7.54 8.40 16.59
C LEU A 179 6.99 6.98 16.69
#